data_AF-A0A507QZX4-F1
#
_entry.id   AF-A0A507QZX4-F1
#
_cell.length_a   1.000
_cell.length_b   1.000
_cell.length_c   1.000
_cell.angle_alpha   90.00
_cell.angle_beta   90.00
_cell.angle_gamma   90.00
#
_symmetry.space_group_name_H-M   'P 1'
#
loop_
_entity.id
_entity.type
_entity.pdbx_description
1 polymer ?
#
loop_
_entity_poly.entity_id
_entity_poly.type
_entity_poly.pdbx_seq_one_letter_code
_entity_poly.pdbx_strand_id
1 'polypeptide(L)'
;MPTNTGRERIQKTVELANKNRIKIIINGGALNPEGLAEKTHELEKKLNLQVAWVEADNLYPRVETILDDITAGKYAHLDAGNSEVKLERKEKRVVSANAYLGYRVIKRGLDEGADIIICGRVSDASPVIGAAAWWHSWSETDYDKLAGTLIAGHLVECSTYVTGANFAGFYKYDIRDLLNLGLPIAEVFANGETVITKHETLPGIVTADTVKCQLLQEPGTVSMSHMSRANPPPQPKTKLAIFYIGGYQCEMTLNATGYATSKKYDLQEAQIKSTLEQWGVLEGH
;
A
#
# COMPACT_ATOMS: atom_id res chain seq x y z
N MET A 1 2.44 20.28 14.33
CA MET A 1 1.95 18.99 13.82
C MET A 1 3.11 18.02 13.77
N PRO A 2 3.05 16.81 14.36
CA PRO A 2 4.04 15.80 14.09
C PRO A 2 4.00 15.45 12.60
N THR A 3 5.12 15.65 11.91
CA THR A 3 5.23 15.35 10.48
C THR A 3 5.39 13.85 10.32
N ASN A 4 4.31 13.13 10.04
CA ASN A 4 4.23 11.66 9.98
C ASN A 4 5.07 11.05 8.81
N THR A 5 6.37 11.31 8.80
CA THR A 5 7.34 10.92 7.78
C THR A 5 7.83 9.49 8.02
N GLY A 6 8.32 8.84 6.97
CA GLY A 6 8.90 7.49 7.07
C GLY A 6 10.00 7.41 8.14
N ARG A 7 10.84 8.44 8.26
CA ARG A 7 11.91 8.52 9.27
C ARG A 7 11.38 8.46 10.70
N GLU A 8 10.35 9.24 11.03
CA GLU A 8 9.80 9.27 12.39
C GLU A 8 9.20 7.91 12.78
N ARG A 9 8.56 7.22 11.83
CA ARG A 9 8.00 5.87 12.05
C ARG A 9 9.09 4.84 12.31
N ILE A 10 10.19 4.90 11.55
CA ILE A 10 11.36 4.03 11.77
C ILE A 10 11.98 4.34 13.13
N GLN A 11 12.17 5.61 13.48
CA GLN A 11 12.74 5.99 14.77
C GLN A 11 11.96 5.41 15.96
N LYS A 12 10.63 5.35 15.88
CA LYS A 12 9.78 4.77 16.92
C LYS A 12 9.87 3.24 17.05
N THR A 13 10.40 2.54 16.04
CA THR A 13 10.33 1.07 15.94
C THR A 13 11.70 0.40 15.87
N VAL A 14 12.75 1.12 15.44
CA VAL A 14 14.06 0.55 15.10
C VAL A 14 14.77 -0.13 16.27
N GLU A 15 14.65 0.39 17.49
CA GLU A 15 15.25 -0.23 18.68
C GLU A 15 14.58 -1.58 19.00
N LEU A 16 13.25 -1.64 18.91
CA LEU A 16 12.48 -2.86 19.13
C LEU A 16 12.75 -3.87 18.02
N ALA A 17 12.88 -3.40 16.77
CA ALA A 17 13.22 -4.25 15.64
C ALA A 17 14.62 -4.85 15.78
N ASN A 18 15.62 -4.06 16.19
CA ASN A 18 16.96 -4.56 16.48
C ASN A 18 16.96 -5.61 17.61
N LYS A 19 16.27 -5.31 18.72
CA LYS A 19 16.20 -6.21 19.89
C LYS A 19 15.58 -7.57 19.55
N ASN A 20 14.51 -7.57 18.76
CA ASN A 20 13.75 -8.78 18.44
C ASN A 20 14.09 -9.38 17.06
N ARG A 21 15.08 -8.81 16.36
CA ARG A 21 15.48 -9.21 14.99
C ARG A 21 14.31 -9.19 14.00
N ILE A 22 13.45 -8.18 14.11
CA ILE A 22 12.29 -7.98 13.22
C ILE A 22 12.75 -7.29 11.94
N LYS A 23 12.36 -7.84 10.79
CA LYS A 23 12.58 -7.24 9.48
C LYS A 23 11.57 -6.13 9.21
N ILE A 24 12.02 -5.03 8.62
CA ILE A 24 11.17 -3.89 8.26
C ILE A 24 11.23 -3.73 6.74
N ILE A 25 10.08 -3.73 6.07
CA ILE A 25 9.97 -3.50 4.62
C ILE A 25 9.04 -2.31 4.41
N ILE A 26 9.49 -1.33 3.65
CA ILE A 26 8.78 -0.08 3.42
C ILE A 26 8.55 0.09 1.93
N ASN A 27 7.28 0.21 1.53
CA ASN A 27 6.92 0.75 0.22
C ASN A 27 6.91 2.29 0.32
N GLY A 28 7.97 2.95 -0.12
CA GLY A 28 8.18 4.40 0.00
C GLY A 28 7.35 5.24 -0.98
N GLY A 29 6.54 4.61 -1.83
CA GLY A 29 5.62 5.31 -2.72
C GLY A 29 6.31 6.18 -3.76
N ALA A 30 7.47 5.75 -4.26
CA ALA A 30 8.33 6.47 -5.22
C ALA A 30 9.05 7.73 -4.67
N LEU A 31 9.00 7.98 -3.37
CA LEU A 31 9.57 9.19 -2.75
C LEU A 31 10.98 8.92 -2.18
N ASN A 32 12.02 9.29 -2.95
CA ASN A 32 13.45 9.27 -2.59
C ASN A 32 13.87 8.14 -1.62
N PRO A 33 13.86 6.86 -2.07
CA PRO A 33 14.20 5.73 -1.22
C PRO A 33 15.64 5.80 -0.68
N GLU A 34 16.59 6.32 -1.47
CA GLU A 34 17.97 6.55 -1.07
C GLU A 34 18.06 7.52 0.11
N GLY A 35 17.43 8.70 0.02
CA GLY A 35 17.46 9.69 1.09
C GLY A 35 16.84 9.18 2.40
N LEU A 36 15.78 8.35 2.33
CA LEU A 36 15.24 7.70 3.52
C LEU A 36 16.20 6.63 4.06
N ALA A 37 16.92 5.90 3.20
CA ALA A 37 17.92 4.93 3.61
C ALA A 37 19.10 5.59 4.32
N GLU A 38 19.64 6.69 3.79
CA GLU A 38 20.70 7.47 4.45
C GLU A 38 20.26 7.96 5.84
N LYS A 39 19.02 8.49 5.94
CA LYS A 39 18.47 8.96 7.22
C LYS A 39 18.18 7.83 8.19
N THR A 40 17.85 6.65 7.68
CA THR A 40 17.68 5.45 8.50
C THR A 40 19.04 4.94 8.97
N HIS A 41 20.04 4.95 8.10
CA HIS A 41 21.41 4.57 8.41
C HIS A 41 21.97 5.43 9.57
N GLU A 42 21.70 6.74 9.57
CA GLU A 42 22.04 7.63 10.68
C GLU A 42 21.45 7.19 12.04
N LEU A 43 20.23 6.64 12.05
CA LEU A 43 19.56 6.15 13.27
C LEU A 43 20.12 4.81 13.74
N GLU A 44 20.49 3.91 12.83
CA GLU A 44 20.97 2.57 13.16
C GLU A 44 22.47 2.49 13.47
N LYS A 45 23.25 3.58 13.37
CA LYS A 45 24.72 3.55 13.60
C LYS A 45 25.17 2.89 14.91
N LYS A 46 24.27 2.74 15.88
CA LYS A 46 24.50 2.10 17.19
C LYS A 46 23.80 0.74 17.34
N LEU A 47 23.18 0.25 16.28
CA LEU A 47 22.38 -0.97 16.22
C LEU A 47 23.03 -1.96 15.24
N ASN A 48 22.69 -3.23 15.38
CA ASN A 48 23.20 -4.28 14.50
C ASN A 48 22.17 -4.57 13.39
N LEU A 49 21.93 -3.56 12.56
CA LEU A 49 20.97 -3.59 11.46
C LEU A 49 21.67 -3.28 10.14
N GLN A 50 21.15 -3.86 9.06
CA GLN A 50 21.55 -3.58 7.68
C GLN A 50 20.39 -2.91 6.93
N VAL A 51 20.63 -1.70 6.41
CA VAL A 51 19.66 -0.98 5.58
C VAL A 51 19.98 -1.16 4.09
N ALA A 52 18.98 -1.54 3.31
CA ALA A 52 19.03 -1.58 1.86
C ALA A 52 17.90 -0.73 1.26
N TRP A 53 18.08 -0.26 0.03
CA TRP A 53 17.04 0.42 -0.73
C TRP A 53 16.92 -0.11 -2.16
N VAL A 54 15.77 0.14 -2.79
CA VAL A 54 15.49 -0.25 -4.18
C VAL A 54 15.27 1.01 -5.01
N GLU A 55 16.08 1.18 -6.06
CA GLU A 55 16.03 2.34 -6.98
C GLU A 55 15.51 1.98 -8.39
N ALA A 56 15.40 0.69 -8.72
CA ALA A 56 15.09 0.22 -10.07
C ALA A 56 13.70 0.66 -10.59
N ASP A 57 12.86 1.26 -9.75
CA ASP A 57 11.58 1.83 -10.16
C ASP A 57 11.73 3.21 -10.82
N ASN A 58 12.79 3.97 -10.53
CA ASN A 58 12.97 5.32 -11.03
C ASN A 58 13.37 5.32 -12.52
N LEU A 59 12.39 5.64 -13.38
CA LEU A 59 12.56 5.77 -14.83
C LEU A 59 12.73 7.22 -15.27
N TYR A 60 12.82 8.18 -14.34
CA TYR A 60 13.02 9.60 -14.67
C TYR A 60 14.21 9.85 -15.60
N PRO A 61 15.40 9.22 -15.42
CA PRO A 61 16.52 9.40 -16.34
C PRO A 61 16.26 8.93 -17.78
N ARG A 62 15.24 8.09 -17.97
CA ARG A 62 14.86 7.50 -19.27
C ARG A 62 13.55 8.06 -19.83
N VAL A 63 12.96 9.06 -19.17
CA VAL A 63 11.61 9.51 -19.49
C VAL A 63 11.48 10.03 -20.92
N GLU A 64 12.47 10.77 -21.42
CA GLU A 64 12.44 11.30 -22.79
C GLU A 64 12.45 10.17 -23.83
N THR A 65 13.31 9.17 -23.67
CA THR A 65 13.32 7.99 -24.54
C THR A 65 12.00 7.22 -24.48
N ILE A 66 11.38 7.12 -23.30
CA ILE A 66 10.07 6.46 -23.13
C ILE A 66 8.97 7.25 -23.85
N LEU A 67 8.98 8.58 -23.75
CA LEU A 67 8.03 9.46 -24.45
C LEU A 67 8.20 9.40 -25.97
N ASP A 68 9.44 9.33 -26.46
CA ASP A 68 9.72 9.14 -27.88
C ASP A 68 9.18 7.79 -28.38
N ASP A 69 9.41 6.72 -27.63
CA ASP A 69 8.88 5.38 -27.94
C ASP A 69 7.34 5.34 -27.94
N ILE A 70 6.70 6.04 -26.99
CA ILE A 70 5.24 6.22 -26.93
C ILE A 70 4.75 6.94 -28.19
N THR A 71 5.40 8.05 -28.56
CA THR A 71 5.03 8.86 -29.74
C THR A 71 5.22 8.07 -31.04
N ALA A 72 6.24 7.22 -31.08
CA ALA A 72 6.49 6.29 -32.18
C ALA A 72 5.53 5.07 -32.20
N GLY A 73 4.58 5.00 -31.26
CA GLY A 73 3.58 3.93 -31.19
C GLY A 73 4.11 2.58 -30.71
N LYS A 74 5.29 2.53 -30.09
CA LYS A 74 5.87 1.26 -29.57
C LYS A 74 5.14 0.74 -28.33
N TYR A 75 4.52 1.64 -27.57
CA TYR A 75 3.74 1.31 -26.38
C TYR A 75 2.29 1.75 -26.55
N ALA A 76 1.37 0.87 -26.17
CA ALA A 76 -0.05 1.20 -26.13
C ALA A 76 -0.41 1.81 -24.76
N HIS A 77 -1.22 2.87 -24.77
CA HIS A 77 -1.84 3.39 -23.55
C HIS A 77 -2.80 2.35 -22.95
N LEU A 78 -2.96 2.33 -21.63
CA LEU A 78 -3.93 1.42 -20.98
C LEU A 78 -5.38 1.72 -21.41
N ASP A 79 -5.66 2.96 -21.77
CA ASP A 79 -6.92 3.41 -22.34
C ASP A 79 -6.83 3.59 -23.87
N ALA A 80 -6.01 2.80 -24.57
CA ALA A 80 -5.87 2.89 -26.03
C ALA A 80 -7.16 2.57 -26.80
N GLY A 81 -8.16 1.98 -26.13
CA GLY A 81 -9.51 1.80 -26.68
C GLY A 81 -10.35 3.09 -26.72
N ASN A 82 -9.88 4.16 -26.09
CA ASN A 82 -10.54 5.46 -26.05
C ASN A 82 -9.85 6.43 -27.01
N SER A 83 -10.52 6.76 -28.11
CA SER A 83 -9.99 7.65 -29.16
C SER A 83 -9.73 9.09 -28.69
N GLU A 84 -10.31 9.49 -27.55
CA GLU A 84 -10.11 10.80 -26.93
C GLU A 84 -8.80 10.87 -26.13
N VAL A 85 -8.21 9.72 -25.77
CA VAL A 85 -6.94 9.69 -25.04
C VAL A 85 -5.77 9.80 -26.01
N LYS A 86 -5.30 11.03 -26.17
CA LYS A 86 -4.06 11.32 -26.91
C LYS A 86 -2.92 11.53 -25.92
N LEU A 87 -1.87 10.73 -26.06
CA LEU A 87 -0.62 10.95 -25.36
C LEU A 87 0.13 12.10 -26.03
N GLU A 88 -0.13 13.31 -25.54
CA GLU A 88 0.52 14.52 -26.02
C GLU A 88 1.65 14.92 -25.06
N ARG A 89 2.81 15.24 -25.63
CA ARG A 89 3.92 15.82 -24.88
C ARG A 89 3.52 17.23 -24.43
N LYS A 90 3.05 17.36 -23.19
CA LYS A 90 2.75 18.66 -22.61
C LYS A 90 4.05 19.40 -22.30
N GLU A 91 4.06 20.73 -22.44
CA GLU A 91 5.16 21.60 -22.01
C GLU A 91 5.42 21.57 -20.49
N LYS A 92 4.58 20.87 -19.72
CA LYS A 92 4.73 20.74 -18.28
C LYS A 92 5.89 19.82 -17.94
N ARG A 93 6.75 20.29 -17.04
CA ARG A 93 7.85 19.51 -16.48
C ARG A 93 7.32 18.23 -15.82
N VAL A 94 7.82 17.08 -16.28
CA VAL A 94 7.64 15.80 -15.58
C VAL A 94 8.32 15.91 -14.21
N VAL A 95 7.63 15.47 -13.16
CA VAL A 95 8.20 15.49 -11.80
C VAL A 95 8.66 14.11 -11.33
N SER A 96 8.09 13.04 -11.87
CA SER A 96 8.45 11.66 -11.55
C SER A 96 8.01 10.72 -12.67
N ALA A 97 8.73 9.62 -12.83
CA ALA A 97 8.38 8.53 -13.73
C ALA A 97 8.81 7.23 -13.06
N ASN A 98 7.86 6.44 -12.57
CA ASN A 98 8.16 5.24 -11.76
C ASN A 98 7.44 3.99 -12.27
N ALA A 99 8.18 2.89 -12.31
CA ALA A 99 7.68 1.55 -12.59
C ALA A 99 7.20 0.87 -11.30
N TYR A 100 6.06 0.18 -11.35
CA TYR A 100 5.67 -0.70 -10.25
C TYR A 100 6.46 -2.00 -10.29
N LEU A 101 7.30 -2.20 -9.28
CA LEU A 101 8.06 -3.43 -9.08
C LEU A 101 7.25 -4.47 -8.28
N GLY A 102 7.65 -5.74 -8.36
CA GLY A 102 7.08 -6.84 -7.59
C GLY A 102 7.97 -7.24 -6.40
N TYR A 103 7.55 -8.28 -5.67
CA TYR A 103 8.21 -8.74 -4.44
C TYR A 103 9.67 -9.20 -4.58
N ARG A 104 10.12 -9.54 -5.79
CA ARG A 104 11.46 -10.12 -6.03
C ARG A 104 12.60 -9.26 -5.52
N VAL A 105 12.48 -7.94 -5.67
CA VAL A 105 13.51 -6.98 -5.20
C VAL A 105 13.60 -6.96 -3.68
N ILE A 106 12.47 -7.15 -2.99
CA ILE A 106 12.41 -7.26 -1.52
C ILE A 106 13.05 -8.58 -1.09
N LYS A 107 12.64 -9.70 -1.70
CA LYS A 107 13.22 -11.02 -1.38
C LYS A 107 14.75 -11.00 -1.56
N ARG A 108 15.23 -10.41 -2.66
CA ARG A 108 16.67 -10.29 -2.92
C ARG A 108 17.40 -9.53 -1.81
N GLY A 109 16.87 -8.40 -1.36
CA GLY A 109 17.47 -7.66 -0.25
C GLY A 109 17.51 -8.46 1.05
N LEU A 110 16.45 -9.22 1.35
CA LEU A 110 16.41 -10.09 2.52
C LEU A 110 17.38 -11.28 2.41
N ASP A 111 17.52 -11.87 1.23
CA ASP A 111 18.49 -12.95 0.93
C ASP A 111 19.94 -12.45 1.13
N GLU A 112 20.22 -11.19 0.84
CA GLU A 112 21.53 -10.54 1.06
C GLU A 112 21.77 -10.08 2.50
N GLY A 113 20.79 -10.31 3.40
CA GLY A 113 20.93 -10.04 4.83
C GLY A 113 20.43 -8.68 5.29
N ALA A 114 19.70 -7.92 4.46
CA ALA A 114 19.08 -6.69 4.90
C ALA A 114 18.10 -6.93 6.07
N ASP A 115 18.09 -6.00 7.02
CA ASP A 115 17.13 -5.96 8.12
C ASP A 115 16.03 -4.93 7.85
N ILE A 116 16.38 -3.84 7.17
CA ILE A 116 15.45 -2.79 6.74
C ILE A 116 15.58 -2.63 5.23
N ILE A 117 14.45 -2.75 4.51
CA ILE A 117 14.39 -2.56 3.06
C ILE A 117 13.46 -1.41 2.75
N ILE A 118 13.99 -0.40 2.07
CA ILE A 118 13.24 0.79 1.63
C ILE A 118 13.06 0.72 0.12
N CYS A 119 11.87 0.36 -0.32
CA CYS A 119 11.53 0.35 -1.74
C CYS A 119 11.07 1.73 -2.20
N GLY A 120 11.37 2.09 -3.45
CA GLY A 120 10.68 3.17 -4.15
C GLY A 120 9.20 2.81 -4.39
N ARG A 121 8.87 2.33 -5.59
CA ARG A 121 7.52 1.85 -5.94
C ARG A 121 7.48 0.35 -6.17
N VAL A 122 6.90 -0.37 -5.21
CA VAL A 122 6.46 -1.77 -5.39
C VAL A 122 4.93 -1.84 -5.39
N SER A 123 4.35 -2.94 -5.86
CA SER A 123 2.91 -3.20 -5.62
C SER A 123 2.63 -3.27 -4.12
N ASP A 124 1.43 -2.85 -3.70
CA ASP A 124 1.12 -2.70 -2.28
C ASP A 124 1.15 -4.03 -1.50
N ALA A 125 0.80 -5.15 -2.14
CA ALA A 125 0.97 -6.49 -1.59
C ALA A 125 2.43 -7.03 -1.58
N SER A 126 3.36 -6.43 -2.33
CA SER A 126 4.72 -6.95 -2.50
C SER A 126 5.55 -7.06 -1.20
N PRO A 127 5.46 -6.13 -0.23
CA PRO A 127 6.10 -6.29 1.07
C PRO A 127 5.74 -7.60 1.77
N VAL A 128 4.45 -7.97 1.76
CA VAL A 128 3.96 -9.19 2.42
C VAL A 128 4.40 -10.43 1.66
N ILE A 129 4.29 -10.42 0.33
CA ILE A 129 4.77 -11.52 -0.52
C ILE A 129 6.28 -11.72 -0.35
N GLY A 130 7.06 -10.63 -0.36
CA GLY A 130 8.51 -10.67 -0.22
C GLY A 130 8.95 -11.21 1.13
N ALA A 131 8.30 -10.76 2.21
CA ALA A 131 8.55 -11.26 3.56
C ALA A 131 8.26 -12.76 3.68
N ALA A 132 7.09 -13.22 3.24
CA ALA A 132 6.71 -14.62 3.36
C ALA A 132 7.57 -15.54 2.47
N ALA A 133 7.84 -15.12 1.22
CA ALA A 133 8.66 -15.88 0.29
C ALA A 133 10.11 -16.03 0.79
N TRP A 134 10.65 -15.00 1.44
CA TRP A 134 11.95 -15.09 2.12
C TRP A 134 11.89 -16.01 3.35
N TRP A 135 10.95 -15.76 4.26
CA TRP A 135 10.84 -16.47 5.53
C TRP A 135 10.63 -17.98 5.34
N HIS A 136 9.76 -18.36 4.41
CA HIS A 136 9.46 -19.76 4.11
C HIS A 136 10.31 -20.35 2.98
N SER A 137 11.31 -19.60 2.49
CA SER A 137 12.21 -20.04 1.41
C SER A 137 11.49 -20.51 0.13
N TRP A 138 10.41 -19.83 -0.25
CA TRP A 138 9.65 -20.18 -1.45
C TRP A 138 10.40 -19.82 -2.73
N SER A 139 10.18 -20.64 -3.75
CA SER A 139 10.60 -20.40 -5.13
C SER A 139 9.61 -19.49 -5.85
N GLU A 140 10.03 -18.92 -6.98
CA GLU A 140 9.14 -18.11 -7.82
C GLU A 140 8.01 -18.90 -8.50
N THR A 141 8.10 -20.24 -8.46
CA THR A 141 7.15 -21.17 -9.06
C THR A 141 6.20 -21.79 -8.03
N ASP A 142 6.31 -21.43 -6.75
CA ASP A 142 5.36 -21.85 -5.71
C ASP A 142 4.04 -21.06 -5.80
N TYR A 143 3.36 -21.18 -6.94
CA TYR A 143 2.25 -20.30 -7.32
C TYR A 143 1.10 -20.27 -6.32
N ASP A 144 0.72 -21.41 -5.74
CA ASP A 144 -0.35 -21.45 -4.74
C ASP A 144 0.01 -20.67 -3.48
N LYS A 145 1.27 -20.77 -3.04
CA LYS A 145 1.78 -20.08 -1.86
C LYS A 145 1.88 -18.58 -2.11
N LEU A 146 2.40 -18.20 -3.29
CA LEU A 146 2.50 -16.82 -3.74
C LEU A 146 1.12 -16.18 -3.94
N ALA A 147 0.14 -16.94 -4.43
CA ALA A 147 -1.25 -16.49 -4.59
C ALA A 147 -1.92 -16.28 -3.23
N GLY A 148 -1.78 -17.22 -2.29
CA GLY A 148 -2.29 -17.07 -0.93
C GLY A 148 -1.74 -15.82 -0.25
N THR A 149 -0.43 -15.59 -0.36
CA THR A 149 0.19 -14.39 0.23
C THR A 149 -0.13 -13.10 -0.53
N LEU A 150 -0.40 -13.16 -1.83
CA LEU A 150 -0.94 -11.99 -2.56
C LEU A 150 -2.27 -11.54 -1.94
N ILE A 151 -3.16 -12.49 -1.62
CA ILE A 151 -4.41 -12.18 -0.92
C ILE A 151 -4.14 -11.63 0.47
N ALA A 152 -3.20 -12.22 1.23
CA ALA A 152 -2.80 -11.69 2.53
C ALA A 152 -2.32 -10.24 2.44
N GLY A 153 -1.44 -9.94 1.50
CA GLY A 153 -0.94 -8.59 1.23
C GLY A 153 -2.06 -7.62 0.88
N HIS A 154 -2.96 -8.03 -0.01
CA HIS A 154 -4.11 -7.23 -0.41
C HIS A 154 -5.08 -6.94 0.76
N LEU A 155 -5.22 -7.87 1.70
CA LEU A 155 -6.08 -7.67 2.86
C LEU A 155 -5.49 -6.69 3.88
N VAL A 156 -4.16 -6.61 4.00
CA VAL A 156 -3.49 -5.78 5.02
C VAL A 156 -2.89 -4.48 4.50
N GLU A 157 -2.94 -4.25 3.19
CA GLU A 157 -2.56 -2.98 2.57
C GLU A 157 -3.61 -1.88 2.81
N CYS A 158 -3.29 -0.65 2.40
CA CYS A 158 -4.24 0.46 2.38
C CYS A 158 -4.92 0.82 3.72
N SER A 159 -4.27 0.51 4.87
CA SER A 159 -4.69 0.89 6.24
C SER A 159 -5.63 -0.13 6.92
N THR A 160 -6.71 0.34 7.55
CA THR A 160 -7.56 -0.42 8.48
C THR A 160 -8.82 -0.99 7.83
N TYR A 161 -8.82 -1.21 6.51
CA TYR A 161 -10.02 -1.60 5.77
C TYR A 161 -10.53 -2.97 6.23
N VAL A 162 -9.66 -3.99 6.28
CA VAL A 162 -10.03 -5.34 6.73
C VAL A 162 -10.39 -5.42 8.22
N THR A 163 -9.98 -4.41 9.00
CA THR A 163 -10.33 -4.26 10.43
C THR A 163 -11.55 -3.35 10.67
N GLY A 164 -12.28 -3.00 9.60
CA GLY A 164 -13.61 -2.38 9.69
C GLY A 164 -13.73 -0.96 9.12
N ALA A 165 -12.67 -0.37 8.56
CA ALA A 165 -12.71 1.02 8.08
C ALA A 165 -13.54 1.22 6.82
N ASN A 166 -13.61 0.20 5.94
CA ASN A 166 -14.37 0.27 4.69
C ASN A 166 -15.32 -0.92 4.58
N PHE A 167 -16.32 -0.92 5.46
CA PHE A 167 -17.24 -2.04 5.61
C PHE A 167 -18.70 -1.56 5.59
N ALA A 168 -19.51 -2.10 4.67
CA ALA A 168 -20.90 -1.69 4.49
C ALA A 168 -21.80 -2.00 5.70
N GLY A 169 -21.43 -2.97 6.55
CA GLY A 169 -22.18 -3.36 7.75
C GLY A 169 -21.76 -2.62 9.03
N PHE A 170 -20.98 -1.54 8.94
CA PHE A 170 -20.49 -0.77 10.09
C PHE A 170 -21.60 -0.35 11.06
N TYR A 171 -22.80 -0.06 10.55
CA TYR A 171 -23.95 0.41 11.33
C TYR A 171 -24.52 -0.59 12.34
N LYS A 172 -24.03 -1.83 12.33
CA LYS A 172 -24.36 -2.90 13.29
C LYS A 172 -23.54 -2.83 14.58
N TYR A 173 -22.50 -2.00 14.59
CA TYR A 173 -21.55 -1.85 15.69
C TYR A 173 -21.69 -0.48 16.36
N ASP A 174 -21.20 -0.36 17.60
CA ASP A 174 -21.11 0.93 18.26
C ASP A 174 -20.08 1.80 17.54
N ILE A 175 -20.34 3.10 17.39
CA ILE A 175 -19.41 4.03 16.74
C ILE A 175 -18.07 4.03 17.45
N ARG A 176 -18.03 3.87 18.78
CA ARG A 176 -16.79 3.83 19.57
C ARG A 176 -15.86 2.68 19.16
N ASP A 177 -16.42 1.54 18.76
CA ASP A 177 -15.66 0.39 18.29
C ASP A 177 -15.02 0.61 16.91
N LEU A 178 -15.49 1.66 16.19
CA LEU A 178 -15.07 2.04 14.84
C LEU A 178 -14.14 3.27 14.82
N LEU A 179 -13.79 3.80 16.00
CA LEU A 179 -12.81 4.87 16.15
C LEU A 179 -11.42 4.29 16.42
N ASN A 180 -10.38 4.91 15.86
CA ASN A 180 -8.98 4.53 16.09
C ASN A 180 -8.71 3.03 15.86
N LEU A 181 -9.22 2.50 14.75
CA LEU A 181 -9.11 1.11 14.36
C LEU A 181 -7.66 0.61 14.39
N GLY A 182 -7.45 -0.59 14.91
CA GLY A 182 -6.15 -1.26 14.88
C GLY A 182 -5.76 -1.63 13.46
N LEU A 183 -4.46 -1.48 13.15
CA LEU A 183 -3.90 -1.99 11.90
C LEU A 183 -4.00 -3.52 11.84
N PRO A 184 -4.25 -4.08 10.65
CA PRO A 184 -4.36 -5.52 10.48
C PRO A 184 -3.01 -6.23 10.66
N ILE A 185 -3.10 -7.49 11.05
CA ILE A 185 -1.99 -8.44 11.14
C ILE A 185 -2.34 -9.62 10.25
N ALA A 186 -1.42 -10.03 9.39
CA ALA A 186 -1.51 -11.27 8.62
C ALA A 186 -0.48 -12.27 9.14
N GLU A 187 -0.97 -13.43 9.57
CA GLU A 187 -0.14 -14.59 9.90
C GLU A 187 -0.13 -15.53 8.69
N VAL A 188 1.01 -15.60 7.99
CA VAL A 188 1.14 -16.36 6.74
C VAL A 188 1.89 -17.67 7.01
N PHE A 189 1.21 -18.80 6.80
CA PHE A 189 1.75 -20.14 7.00
C PHE A 189 2.59 -20.61 5.82
N ALA A 190 3.44 -21.62 6.03
CA ALA A 190 4.39 -22.12 5.02
C ALA A 190 3.72 -22.71 3.76
N ASN A 191 2.45 -23.10 3.85
CA ASN A 191 1.63 -23.58 2.73
C ASN A 191 0.90 -22.44 1.98
N GLY A 192 1.02 -21.18 2.44
CA GLY A 192 0.30 -20.03 1.88
C GLY A 192 -1.06 -19.74 2.52
N GLU A 193 -1.53 -20.58 3.45
CA GLU A 193 -2.71 -20.25 4.26
C GLU A 193 -2.44 -19.00 5.09
N THR A 194 -3.49 -18.23 5.40
CA THR A 194 -3.35 -16.97 6.11
C THR A 194 -4.47 -16.79 7.13
N VAL A 195 -4.10 -16.33 8.33
CA VAL A 195 -5.04 -15.78 9.32
C VAL A 195 -4.91 -14.27 9.34
N ILE A 196 -6.05 -13.58 9.21
CA ILE A 196 -6.12 -12.13 9.41
C ILE A 196 -6.62 -11.87 10.83
N THR A 197 -5.89 -11.03 11.54
CA THR A 197 -6.20 -10.64 12.91
C THR A 197 -5.83 -9.18 13.15
N LYS A 198 -5.95 -8.72 14.39
CA LYS A 198 -5.49 -7.41 14.86
C LYS A 198 -5.06 -7.53 16.32
N HIS A 199 -4.37 -6.51 16.81
CA HIS A 199 -4.07 -6.44 18.24
C HIS A 199 -5.37 -6.44 19.08
N GLU A 200 -5.45 -7.30 20.08
CA GLU A 200 -6.67 -7.54 20.86
C GLU A 200 -7.16 -6.27 21.57
N THR A 201 -6.23 -5.46 22.08
CA THR A 201 -6.55 -4.24 22.83
C THR A 201 -6.92 -3.02 21.96
N LEU A 202 -6.76 -3.11 20.64
CA LEU A 202 -7.10 -2.01 19.74
C LEU A 202 -8.53 -2.17 19.20
N PRO A 203 -9.27 -1.07 18.96
CA PRO A 203 -10.58 -1.12 18.32
C PRO A 203 -10.57 -1.77 16.93
N GLY A 204 -11.76 -2.07 16.42
CA GLY A 204 -11.96 -2.68 15.11
C GLY A 204 -12.43 -4.12 15.15
N ILE A 205 -12.79 -4.61 13.97
CA ILE A 205 -13.53 -5.86 13.81
C ILE A 205 -12.93 -6.62 12.62
N VAL A 206 -12.57 -7.88 12.85
CA VAL A 206 -12.18 -8.81 11.79
C VAL A 206 -13.23 -9.90 11.71
N THR A 207 -13.95 -9.94 10.60
CA THR A 207 -14.99 -10.95 10.33
C THR A 207 -14.90 -11.39 8.87
N ALA A 208 -15.59 -12.47 8.52
CA ALA A 208 -15.72 -12.88 7.12
C ALA A 208 -16.26 -11.76 6.22
N ASP A 209 -17.11 -10.87 6.75
CA ASP A 209 -17.69 -9.78 5.99
C ASP A 209 -16.68 -8.66 5.74
N THR A 210 -15.86 -8.27 6.74
CA THR A 210 -14.82 -7.25 6.56
C THR A 210 -13.72 -7.74 5.62
N VAL A 211 -13.35 -9.03 5.70
CA VAL A 211 -12.42 -9.69 4.77
C VAL A 211 -12.96 -9.70 3.34
N LYS A 212 -14.22 -10.10 3.13
CA LYS A 212 -14.83 -10.09 1.79
C LYS A 212 -14.94 -8.68 1.22
N CYS A 213 -15.28 -7.69 2.04
CA CYS A 213 -15.35 -6.29 1.60
C CYS A 213 -13.99 -5.80 1.12
N GLN A 214 -12.92 -6.03 1.88
CA GLN A 214 -11.57 -5.65 1.45
C GLN A 214 -11.17 -6.40 0.17
N LEU A 215 -11.35 -7.72 0.17
CA LEU A 215 -11.00 -8.58 -0.96
C LEU A 215 -11.67 -8.16 -2.28
N LEU A 216 -12.91 -7.64 -2.22
CA LEU A 216 -13.69 -7.26 -3.40
C LEU A 216 -13.58 -5.78 -3.77
N GLN A 217 -12.92 -4.95 -2.96
CA GLN A 217 -12.95 -3.49 -3.15
C GLN A 217 -12.08 -3.01 -4.32
N GLU A 218 -10.94 -3.65 -4.56
CA GLU A 218 -9.98 -3.23 -5.59
C GLU A 218 -9.87 -4.13 -6.84
N PRO A 219 -10.20 -5.44 -6.84
CA PRO A 219 -10.12 -6.18 -8.08
C PRO A 219 -11.28 -5.77 -8.98
N GLY A 220 -10.95 -5.00 -10.02
CA GLY A 220 -11.87 -4.80 -11.14
C GLY A 220 -12.45 -6.15 -11.56
N THR A 221 -13.78 -6.22 -11.64
CA THR A 221 -14.59 -7.40 -12.02
C THR A 221 -13.88 -8.76 -11.86
N VAL A 222 -13.85 -9.32 -10.66
CA VAL A 222 -13.57 -10.76 -10.52
C VAL A 222 -14.81 -11.53 -10.97
N SER A 223 -14.80 -12.05 -12.21
CA SER A 223 -15.81 -13.02 -12.62
C SER A 223 -15.43 -14.40 -12.08
N MET A 224 -16.11 -14.86 -11.04
CA MET A 224 -16.17 -16.28 -10.72
C MET A 224 -17.39 -16.91 -11.41
N SER A 225 -17.23 -17.38 -12.64
CA SER A 225 -18.18 -18.31 -13.27
C SER A 225 -17.60 -18.92 -14.55
N HIS A 226 -17.80 -20.23 -14.75
CA HIS A 226 -17.65 -20.87 -16.05
C HIS A 226 -18.46 -20.08 -17.10
N MET A 227 -17.78 -19.63 -18.18
CA MET A 227 -18.31 -18.90 -19.34
C MET A 227 -18.82 -17.45 -19.12
N SER A 228 -17.97 -16.46 -19.40
CA SER A 228 -17.97 -15.64 -20.64
C SER A 228 -17.32 -14.26 -20.43
N ARG A 229 -16.70 -13.79 -21.51
CA ARG A 229 -15.74 -12.67 -21.67
C ARG A 229 -15.95 -11.41 -20.79
N ALA A 230 -14.88 -11.03 -20.09
CA ALA A 230 -14.51 -9.64 -19.82
C ALA A 230 -12.98 -9.51 -19.96
N ASN A 231 -12.50 -8.31 -20.33
CA ASN A 231 -11.10 -8.04 -20.69
C ASN A 231 -10.10 -8.56 -19.65
N PRO A 232 -8.99 -9.20 -20.07
CA PRO A 232 -8.01 -9.73 -19.13
C PRO A 232 -7.39 -8.59 -18.31
N PRO A 233 -7.02 -8.84 -17.04
CA PRO A 233 -6.21 -7.91 -16.28
C PRO A 233 -4.91 -7.58 -17.06
N PRO A 234 -4.36 -6.37 -16.87
CA PRO A 234 -3.17 -5.94 -17.60
C PRO A 234 -2.04 -6.96 -17.44
N GLN A 235 -1.33 -7.24 -18.54
CA GLN A 235 -0.21 -8.17 -18.52
C GLN A 235 0.86 -7.72 -17.50
N PRO A 236 1.67 -8.63 -16.93
CA PRO A 236 2.68 -8.32 -15.90
C PRO A 236 3.82 -7.39 -16.34
N LYS A 237 3.72 -6.79 -17.52
CA LYS A 237 4.71 -5.89 -18.09
C LYS A 237 4.43 -4.48 -17.56
N THR A 238 5.00 -4.21 -16.39
CA THR A 238 5.30 -2.89 -15.80
C THR A 238 4.29 -1.76 -16.05
N LYS A 239 3.57 -1.37 -14.99
CA LYS A 239 2.80 -0.11 -14.98
C LYS A 239 3.77 1.06 -14.74
N LEU A 240 3.74 2.07 -15.60
CA LEU A 240 4.46 3.33 -15.45
C LEU A 240 3.47 4.47 -15.20
N ALA A 241 3.68 5.23 -14.13
CA ALA A 241 2.93 6.46 -13.85
C ALA A 241 3.83 7.69 -14.01
N ILE A 242 3.34 8.71 -14.71
CA ILE A 242 4.02 10.00 -14.93
C ILE A 242 3.15 11.11 -14.33
N PHE A 243 3.72 11.93 -13.46
CA PHE A 243 3.01 13.00 -12.75
C PHE A 243 3.53 14.40 -13.17
N TYR A 244 2.66 15.41 -13.05
CA TYR A 244 2.93 16.83 -13.33
C TYR A 244 2.47 17.71 -12.15
N ILE A 245 3.01 18.93 -12.01
CA ILE A 245 2.60 19.88 -10.98
C ILE A 245 1.17 20.40 -11.24
N GLY A 246 0.30 20.27 -10.23
CA GLY A 246 -1.13 20.65 -10.29
C GLY A 246 -1.57 21.83 -9.39
N GLY A 247 -0.75 22.27 -8.43
CA GLY A 247 -1.07 23.35 -7.46
C GLY A 247 -0.90 22.94 -6.00
N TYR A 248 -1.13 23.87 -5.05
CA TYR A 248 -1.04 23.65 -3.59
C TYR A 248 -2.39 23.97 -2.92
N GLN A 249 -3.39 23.11 -3.09
CA GLN A 249 -4.67 23.20 -2.40
C GLN A 249 -5.08 21.81 -1.93
N CYS A 250 -5.54 21.70 -0.68
CA CYS A 250 -6.16 20.49 -0.15
C CYS A 250 -7.59 20.85 0.22
N GLU A 251 -8.55 20.26 -0.49
CA GLU A 251 -9.98 20.38 -0.24
C GLU A 251 -10.51 18.98 0.03
N MET A 252 -11.34 18.84 1.08
CA MET A 252 -11.96 17.56 1.44
C MET A 252 -13.47 17.68 1.31
N THR A 253 -14.02 17.04 0.28
CA THR A 253 -15.46 16.96 0.03
C THR A 253 -15.95 15.55 0.32
N LEU A 254 -16.88 15.42 1.27
CA LEU A 254 -17.46 14.14 1.65
C LEU A 254 -18.85 13.96 1.01
N ASN A 255 -18.99 12.94 0.18
CA ASN A 255 -20.27 12.51 -0.38
C ASN A 255 -20.61 11.13 0.17
N ALA A 256 -21.71 11.00 0.91
CA ALA A 256 -22.20 9.71 1.38
C ALA A 256 -23.37 9.25 0.50
N THR A 257 -23.24 8.07 -0.10
CA THR A 257 -24.25 7.47 -0.99
C THR A 257 -24.58 6.04 -0.54
N GLY A 258 -25.69 5.49 -1.04
CA GLY A 258 -26.11 4.10 -0.75
C GLY A 258 -26.86 3.93 0.58
N TYR A 259 -26.72 2.76 1.20
CA TYR A 259 -27.43 2.40 2.43
C TYR A 259 -26.83 3.08 3.68
N ALA A 260 -27.65 3.30 4.72
CA ALA A 260 -27.27 3.86 6.03
C ALA A 260 -26.52 5.21 5.96
N THR A 261 -26.90 6.09 5.02
CA THR A 261 -26.24 7.37 4.76
C THR A 261 -26.14 8.28 5.99
N SER A 262 -27.21 8.42 6.79
CA SER A 262 -27.16 9.22 8.04
C SER A 262 -26.07 8.72 8.98
N LYS A 263 -26.00 7.40 9.19
CA LYS A 263 -24.99 6.77 10.05
C LYS A 263 -23.56 6.94 9.52
N LYS A 264 -23.36 7.09 8.21
CA LYS A 264 -22.03 7.41 7.64
C LYS A 264 -21.58 8.80 8.05
N TYR A 265 -22.50 9.77 8.04
CA TYR A 265 -22.21 11.11 8.53
C TYR A 265 -21.94 11.11 10.05
N ASP A 266 -22.73 10.37 10.84
CA ASP A 266 -22.50 10.25 12.28
C ASP A 266 -21.10 9.67 12.58
N LEU A 267 -20.70 8.62 11.86
CA LEU A 267 -19.37 8.01 12.01
C LEU A 267 -18.26 8.98 11.60
N GLN A 268 -18.41 9.67 10.45
CA GLN A 268 -17.41 10.64 9.99
C GLN A 268 -17.27 11.81 10.97
N GLU A 269 -18.38 12.34 11.49
CA GLU A 269 -18.37 13.39 12.50
C GLU A 269 -17.65 12.93 13.77
N ALA A 270 -17.93 11.71 14.24
CA ALA A 270 -17.27 11.15 15.41
C ALA A 270 -15.75 10.96 15.19
N GLN A 271 -15.32 10.51 14.00
CA GLN A 271 -13.90 10.38 13.65
C GLN A 271 -13.18 11.74 13.64
N ILE A 272 -13.82 12.77 13.08
CA ILE A 272 -13.29 14.13 13.05
C ILE A 272 -13.19 14.67 14.48
N LYS A 273 -14.28 14.62 15.27
CA LYS A 273 -14.29 15.11 16.64
C LYS A 273 -13.26 14.41 17.52
N SER A 274 -13.18 13.08 17.46
CA SER A 274 -12.20 12.31 18.23
C SER A 274 -10.76 12.73 17.89
N THR A 275 -10.47 12.99 16.61
CA THR A 275 -9.14 13.48 16.20
C THR A 275 -8.87 14.89 16.71
N LEU A 276 -9.86 15.79 16.62
CA LEU A 276 -9.72 17.17 17.10
C LEU A 276 -9.55 17.24 18.63
N GLU A 277 -10.24 16.38 19.38
CA GLU A 277 -10.06 16.20 20.82
C GLU A 277 -8.64 15.71 21.15
N GLN A 278 -8.14 14.69 20.43
CA GLN A 278 -6.76 14.21 20.58
C GLN A 278 -5.72 15.30 20.30
N TRP A 279 -6.03 16.23 19.39
CA TRP A 279 -5.18 17.37 19.07
C TRP A 279 -5.35 18.54 20.04
N GLY A 280 -6.27 18.44 21.01
CA GLY A 280 -6.58 19.51 21.97
C GLY A 280 -7.20 20.75 21.32
N VAL A 281 -7.85 20.58 20.17
CA VAL A 281 -8.47 21.68 19.41
C VAL A 281 -9.91 21.93 19.85
N LEU A 282 -10.61 20.89 20.33
CA LEU A 282 -11.92 21.02 20.96
C LEU A 282 -11.73 21.15 22.47
N GLU A 283 -12.28 22.23 23.07
CA GLU A 283 -12.37 22.35 24.52
C GLU A 283 -13.31 21.24 25.04
N GLY A 284 -12.86 20.48 26.03
CA GLY A 284 -13.64 19.41 26.63
C GLY A 284 -14.98 19.94 27.16
N HIS A 285 -16.08 19.30 26.76
CA HIS A 285 -17.40 19.52 27.34
C HIS A 285 -17.46 19.05 28.80
#